data_AF-A0A524EJB4-F1
#
_entry.id   AF-A0A524EJB4-F1
#
_cell.length_a   1.000
_cell.length_b   1.000
_cell.length_c   1.000
_cell.angle_alpha   90.00
_cell.angle_beta   90.00
_cell.angle_gamma   90.00
#
_symmetry.space_group_name_H-M   'P 1'
#
loop_
_entity.id
_entity.type
_entity.pdbx_description
1 polymer ?
#
loop_
_entity_poly.entity_id
_entity_poly.type
_entity_poly.pdbx_seq_one_letter_code
_entity_poly.pdbx_strand_id
1 'polypeptide(L)'
;MSNDDVVSQEDFHSILEKIESGLDSELEHEEWNGQQVPLWPLLPMLTIELLQKATGEQYQILKDIEKNGQFIEFVLQMDAERVVSNAIYDAVDILNELKEGQPRIISQNIDKLERDHYLYSLGPSTQSIVSAAKELDIPAMRLNQYNLVQFGYGSKSRKIEATITDSTSFVGMKIAQSKIVTKTMLKLGGLPVPEDAMTEIWEEARQVVEGIDSAVVIKPADASKGRGATTDITSLKDAETGYELRNVVYRLLEFLEESNLIEFRTPG
;
A
#
# COMPACT_ATOMS: atom_id res chain seq x y z
N MET A 1 34.92 8.59 26.81
CA MET A 1 34.84 9.19 25.46
C MET A 1 35.85 8.43 24.63
N SER A 2 35.44 7.51 23.78
CA SER A 2 36.29 7.12 22.65
C SER A 2 36.03 8.13 21.53
N ASN A 3 37.04 8.39 20.70
CA ASN A 3 37.00 9.35 19.60
C ASN A 3 36.10 8.91 18.43
N ASP A 4 35.19 7.94 18.67
CA ASP A 4 34.60 7.12 17.61
C ASP A 4 33.17 7.53 17.23
N ASP A 5 32.50 8.43 17.96
CA ASP A 5 31.08 8.79 17.71
C ASP A 5 30.92 10.14 16.99
N VAL A 6 31.96 10.60 16.30
CA VAL A 6 32.07 11.95 15.78
C VAL A 6 32.54 11.88 14.33
N VAL A 7 31.82 12.56 13.43
CA VAL A 7 32.12 12.63 12.00
C VAL A 7 32.58 14.04 11.64
N SER A 8 33.36 14.15 10.56
CA SER A 8 33.89 15.43 10.10
C SER A 8 32.76 16.36 9.66
N GLN A 9 33.01 17.66 9.74
CA GLN A 9 32.05 18.70 9.36
C GLN A 9 31.64 18.64 7.88
N GLU A 10 32.57 18.29 7.00
CA GLU A 10 32.33 18.13 5.57
C GLU A 10 31.41 16.94 5.29
N ASP A 11 31.61 15.83 5.99
CA ASP A 11 30.75 14.66 5.89
C ASP A 11 29.34 14.95 6.44
N PHE A 12 29.22 15.68 7.55
CA PHE A 12 27.95 16.12 8.14
C PHE A 12 27.14 17.01 7.20
N HIS A 13 27.79 18.02 6.59
CA HIS A 13 27.14 18.91 5.64
C HIS A 13 26.74 18.15 4.36
N SER A 14 27.57 17.23 3.86
CA SER A 14 27.20 16.34 2.73
C SER A 14 26.00 15.44 3.06
N ILE A 15 25.90 14.97 4.32
CA ILE A 15 24.78 14.14 4.78
C ILE A 15 23.50 14.96 4.79
N LEU A 16 23.51 16.15 5.40
CA LEU A 16 22.35 17.05 5.43
C LEU A 16 21.99 17.53 4.02
N GLU A 17 22.95 17.88 3.19
CA GLU A 17 22.71 18.32 1.81
C GLU A 17 22.13 17.19 0.94
N LYS A 18 22.55 15.92 1.14
CA LYS A 18 21.94 14.75 0.45
C LYS A 18 20.52 14.42 0.95
N ILE A 19 20.24 14.72 2.22
CA ILE A 19 18.92 14.54 2.86
C ILE A 19 17.97 15.67 2.39
N GLU A 20 18.40 16.93 2.51
CA GLU A 20 17.65 18.16 2.23
C GLU A 20 17.46 18.41 0.73
N SER A 21 18.44 18.11 -0.13
CA SER A 21 18.36 18.51 -1.55
C SER A 21 17.40 17.71 -2.41
N GLY A 22 17.11 16.43 -2.13
CA GLY A 22 16.19 15.64 -2.97
C GLY A 22 16.45 15.63 -4.50
N LEU A 23 17.63 16.05 -5.00
CA LEU A 23 17.86 16.72 -6.29
C LEU A 23 17.39 18.19 -6.31
N ASP A 24 18.39 19.08 -6.49
CA ASP A 24 18.33 20.51 -6.82
C ASP A 24 18.05 21.52 -5.69
N SER A 25 19.13 22.06 -5.12
CA SER A 25 19.53 23.49 -5.17
C SER A 25 20.08 24.06 -3.85
N GLU A 26 20.95 25.06 -4.05
CA GLU A 26 21.96 25.65 -3.17
C GLU A 26 21.44 26.20 -1.82
N LEU A 27 22.21 26.01 -0.75
CA LEU A 27 22.05 26.75 0.50
C LEU A 27 23.27 27.64 0.76
N GLU A 28 22.96 28.92 0.97
CA GLU A 28 23.89 30.00 1.26
C GLU A 28 24.58 29.82 2.62
N HIS A 29 25.84 30.24 2.63
CA HIS A 29 26.77 30.19 3.75
C HIS A 29 26.27 30.89 5.03
N GLU A 30 26.37 30.19 6.16
CA GLU A 30 26.73 30.80 7.44
C GLU A 30 28.04 30.19 7.97
N GLU A 31 28.90 31.06 8.50
CA GLU A 31 30.30 30.82 8.88
C GLU A 31 30.46 29.66 9.88
N TRP A 32 31.42 28.75 9.64
CA TRP A 32 31.60 27.58 10.50
C TRP A 32 33.04 27.25 10.92
N ASN A 33 33.15 26.85 12.19
CA ASN A 33 34.40 26.73 12.96
C ASN A 33 34.73 25.26 13.31
N GLY A 34 35.25 24.48 12.36
CA GLY A 34 36.13 23.30 12.55
C GLY A 34 35.90 22.27 13.68
N GLN A 35 34.67 22.00 14.14
CA GLN A 35 34.35 21.05 15.23
C GLN A 35 33.68 19.74 14.76
N GLN A 36 34.15 18.60 15.25
CA GLN A 36 33.50 17.30 15.04
C GLN A 36 32.06 17.28 15.62
N VAL A 37 31.09 16.70 14.89
CA VAL A 37 29.68 16.61 15.33
C VAL A 37 29.32 15.18 15.74
N PRO A 38 28.65 14.96 16.89
CA PRO A 38 28.21 13.63 17.27
C PRO A 38 27.13 13.11 16.31
N LEU A 39 27.16 11.82 15.99
CA LEU A 39 26.20 11.21 15.04
C LEU A 39 24.80 10.97 15.61
N TRP A 40 24.69 10.76 16.92
CA TRP A 40 23.42 10.38 17.56
C TRP A 40 22.24 11.36 17.37
N PRO A 41 22.42 12.69 17.27
CA PRO A 41 21.31 13.62 16.99
C PRO A 41 20.75 13.48 15.56
N LEU A 42 21.52 12.91 14.63
CA LEU A 42 21.07 12.73 13.24
C LEU A 42 20.11 11.57 13.06
N LEU A 43 20.11 10.60 13.97
CA LEU A 43 19.33 9.38 13.80
C LEU A 43 17.82 9.66 13.65
N PRO A 44 17.18 10.49 14.51
CA PRO A 44 15.76 10.79 14.34
C PRO A 44 15.47 11.64 13.10
N MET A 45 16.37 12.56 12.73
CA MET A 45 16.25 13.40 11.54
C MET A 45 16.28 12.56 10.27
N LEU A 46 17.29 11.70 10.13
CA LEU A 46 17.42 10.78 9.00
C LEU A 46 16.26 9.79 8.94
N THR A 47 15.81 9.27 10.08
CA THR A 47 14.63 8.40 10.14
C THR A 47 13.40 9.09 9.56
N ILE A 48 13.15 10.34 9.95
CA ILE A 48 12.03 11.13 9.44
C ILE A 48 12.16 11.39 7.94
N GLU A 49 13.34 11.78 7.47
CA GLU A 49 13.54 12.04 6.04
C GLU A 49 13.26 10.79 5.20
N LEU A 50 13.80 9.63 5.62
CA LEU A 50 13.55 8.36 4.93
C LEU A 50 12.05 8.05 4.87
N LEU A 51 11.32 8.26 5.97
CA LEU A 51 9.89 8.04 6.03
C LEU A 51 9.11 9.04 5.16
N GLN A 52 9.44 10.33 5.22
CA GLN A 52 8.79 11.36 4.42
C GLN A 52 8.98 11.10 2.92
N LYS A 53 10.20 10.75 2.50
CA LYS A 53 10.47 10.40 1.10
C LYS A 53 9.75 9.12 0.67
N ALA A 54 9.73 8.09 1.52
CA ALA A 54 9.12 6.79 1.17
C ALA A 54 7.58 6.75 1.24
N THR A 55 6.95 7.68 1.96
CA THR A 55 5.49 7.63 2.18
C THR A 55 4.75 8.85 1.65
N GLY A 56 5.46 9.98 1.48
CA GLY A 56 4.84 11.29 1.24
C GLY A 56 4.08 11.85 2.44
N GLU A 57 4.10 11.17 3.59
CA GLU A 57 3.42 11.58 4.82
C GLU A 57 4.33 12.43 5.70
N GLN A 58 3.72 13.25 6.56
CA GLN A 58 4.43 14.08 7.52
C GLN A 58 4.57 13.32 8.85
N TYR A 59 5.80 13.26 9.36
CA TYR A 59 6.13 12.63 10.64
C TYR A 59 6.58 13.68 11.65
N GLN A 60 6.29 13.46 12.93
CA GLN A 60 6.65 14.38 14.01
C GLN A 60 7.33 13.63 15.16
N ILE A 61 8.36 14.26 15.72
CA ILE A 61 8.96 13.86 16.99
C ILE A 61 8.08 14.42 18.12
N LEU A 62 7.55 13.52 18.95
CA LEU A 62 6.68 13.85 20.08
C LEU A 62 7.47 14.08 21.38
N LYS A 63 8.70 13.57 21.48
CA LYS A 63 9.61 13.77 22.61
C LYS A 63 11.02 14.08 22.09
N ASP A 64 11.59 15.17 22.60
CA ASP A 64 12.96 15.58 22.32
C ASP A 64 13.97 14.46 22.59
N ILE A 65 15.09 14.54 21.87
CA ILE A 65 16.15 13.54 21.93
C ILE A 65 16.88 13.65 23.27
N GLU A 66 16.71 12.65 24.13
CA GLU A 66 17.42 12.55 25.40
C GLU A 66 18.55 11.52 25.29
N LYS A 67 19.79 11.94 25.59
CA LYS A 67 20.92 11.03 25.73
C LYS A 67 21.05 10.62 27.19
N ASN A 68 20.75 9.36 27.50
CA ASN A 68 20.91 8.78 28.84
C ASN A 68 22.06 7.76 28.83
N GLY A 69 23.27 8.24 29.14
CA GLY A 69 24.48 7.42 29.09
C GLY A 69 24.79 6.95 27.67
N GLN A 70 24.53 5.67 27.39
CA GLN A 70 24.76 5.02 26.09
C GLN A 70 23.50 4.94 25.21
N PHE A 71 22.33 5.36 25.72
CA PHE A 71 21.07 5.26 25.00
C PHE A 71 20.59 6.61 24.49
N ILE A 72 19.89 6.58 23.36
CA ILE A 72 19.18 7.71 22.76
C ILE A 72 17.70 7.37 22.83
N GLU A 73 16.90 8.25 23.44
CA GLU A 73 15.45 8.10 23.47
C GLU A 73 14.80 9.22 22.65
N PHE A 74 13.91 8.85 21.74
CA PHE A 74 13.02 9.76 21.02
C PHE A 74 11.69 9.05 20.77
N VAL A 75 10.60 9.81 20.65
CA VAL A 75 9.26 9.28 20.39
C VAL A 75 8.76 9.84 19.08
N LEU A 76 8.27 8.97 18.20
CA LEU A 76 7.77 9.33 16.87
C LEU A 76 6.33 8.84 16.69
N GLN A 77 5.46 9.72 16.19
CA GLN A 77 4.08 9.34 15.85
C GLN A 77 4.08 8.44 14.61
N MET A 78 3.37 7.31 14.65
CA MET A 78 3.32 6.37 13.54
C MET A 78 1.96 5.65 13.43
N ASP A 79 1.53 5.39 12.19
CA ASP A 79 0.41 4.48 11.89
C ASP A 79 0.91 3.09 11.43
N ALA A 80 2.15 2.98 10.90
CA ALA A 80 2.72 1.73 10.38
C ALA A 80 4.05 1.37 11.07
N GLU A 81 3.97 0.68 12.22
CA GLU A 81 5.11 0.34 13.08
C GLU A 81 6.27 -0.35 12.34
N ARG A 82 5.97 -1.29 11.44
CA ARG A 82 7.00 -2.01 10.68
C ARG A 82 7.80 -1.11 9.74
N VAL A 83 7.12 -0.17 9.07
CA VAL A 83 7.75 0.77 8.15
C VAL A 83 8.69 1.68 8.93
N VAL A 84 8.22 2.21 10.07
CA VAL A 84 9.02 3.05 10.96
C VAL A 84 10.20 2.29 11.55
N SER A 85 10.00 1.06 12.01
CA SER A 85 11.08 0.23 12.55
C SER A 85 12.16 -0.02 11.50
N ASN A 86 11.76 -0.36 10.27
CA ASN A 86 12.71 -0.54 9.16
C ASN A 86 13.45 0.75 8.82
N ALA A 87 12.78 1.91 8.84
CA ALA A 87 13.42 3.19 8.61
C ALA A 87 14.45 3.53 9.70
N ILE A 88 14.18 3.20 10.97
CA ILE A 88 15.14 3.38 12.08
C ILE A 88 16.37 2.50 11.86
N TYR A 89 16.19 1.21 11.52
CA TYR A 89 17.32 0.32 11.23
C TYR A 89 18.13 0.81 10.03
N ASP A 90 17.46 1.19 8.94
CA ASP A 90 18.11 1.73 7.76
C ASP A 90 18.89 3.02 8.08
N ALA A 91 18.36 3.90 8.94
CA ALA A 91 19.05 5.10 9.41
C ALA A 91 20.30 4.78 10.25
N VAL A 92 20.23 3.79 11.15
CA VAL A 92 21.40 3.32 11.92
C VAL A 92 22.49 2.80 10.98
N ASP A 93 22.13 1.96 10.01
CA ASP A 93 23.07 1.38 9.05
C ASP A 93 23.74 2.47 8.20
N ILE A 94 22.96 3.45 7.73
CA ILE A 94 23.47 4.60 6.97
C ILE A 94 24.49 5.38 7.81
N LEU A 95 24.17 5.72 9.06
CA LEU A 95 25.08 6.48 9.92
C LEU A 95 26.37 5.72 10.24
N ASN A 96 26.29 4.40 10.45
CA ASN A 96 27.46 3.56 10.70
C ASN A 96 28.37 3.45 9.47
N GLU A 97 27.81 3.29 8.27
CA GLU A 97 28.61 3.20 7.04
C GLU A 97 29.25 4.55 6.67
N LEU A 98 28.55 5.66 6.92
CA LEU A 98 29.09 7.00 6.73
C LEU A 98 30.26 7.26 7.69
N LYS A 99 30.16 6.81 8.95
CA LYS A 99 31.26 6.85 9.92
C LYS A 99 32.50 6.11 9.42
N GLU A 100 32.30 5.01 8.69
CA GLU A 100 33.39 4.21 8.11
C GLU A 100 33.88 4.74 6.74
N GLY A 101 33.34 5.87 6.26
CA GLY A 101 33.68 6.47 4.97
C GLY A 101 33.23 5.64 3.77
N GLN A 102 32.25 4.77 3.94
CA GLN A 102 31.76 3.89 2.88
C GLN A 102 30.74 4.61 1.98
N PRO A 103 30.83 4.46 0.65
CA PRO A 103 29.81 4.96 -0.25
C PRO A 103 28.52 4.13 -0.14
N ARG A 104 27.36 4.78 0.03
CA ARG A 104 26.06 4.10 0.13
C ARG A 104 25.01 4.70 -0.80
N ILE A 105 24.15 3.84 -1.37
CA ILE A 105 23.01 4.21 -2.22
C ILE A 105 21.73 4.20 -1.39
N ILE A 106 21.24 5.38 -1.00
CA ILE A 106 20.06 5.54 -0.14
C ILE A 106 18.75 5.22 -0.88
N SER A 107 18.69 5.38 -2.21
CA SER A 107 17.46 5.16 -2.98
C SER A 107 16.90 3.75 -2.83
N GLN A 108 17.75 2.73 -2.69
CA GLN A 108 17.30 1.35 -2.47
C GLN A 108 16.58 1.15 -1.13
N ASN A 109 16.98 1.91 -0.10
CA ASN A 109 16.30 1.92 1.19
C ASN A 109 14.91 2.57 1.04
N ILE A 110 14.82 3.68 0.31
CA ILE A 110 13.55 4.36 0.03
C ILE A 110 12.61 3.42 -0.75
N ASP A 111 13.07 2.79 -1.84
CA ASP A 111 12.26 1.84 -2.64
C ASP A 111 11.75 0.65 -1.81
N LYS A 112 12.53 0.21 -0.82
CA LYS A 112 12.13 -0.84 0.13
C LYS A 112 11.06 -0.33 1.09
N LEU A 113 11.25 0.86 1.65
CA LEU A 113 10.30 1.49 2.56
C LEU A 113 8.98 1.84 1.86
N GLU A 114 9.00 2.26 0.59
CA GLU A 114 7.80 2.48 -0.23
C GLU A 114 6.99 1.19 -0.39
N ARG A 115 7.68 0.08 -0.69
CA ARG A 115 7.03 -1.24 -0.79
C ARG A 115 6.47 -1.69 0.56
N ASP A 116 7.22 -1.50 1.63
CA ASP A 116 6.77 -1.82 2.99
C ASP A 116 5.56 -0.95 3.36
N HIS A 117 5.56 0.34 3.04
CA HIS A 117 4.43 1.24 3.26
C HIS A 117 3.20 0.75 2.50
N TYR A 118 3.34 0.40 1.22
CA TYR A 118 2.23 -0.17 0.45
C TYR A 118 1.66 -1.46 1.08
N LEU A 119 2.51 -2.33 1.61
CA LEU A 119 2.10 -3.62 2.20
C LEU A 119 1.52 -3.48 3.62
N TYR A 120 2.07 -2.58 4.41
CA TYR A 120 1.77 -2.45 5.83
C TYR A 120 0.88 -1.25 6.17
N SER A 121 0.51 -0.41 5.21
CA SER A 121 -0.50 0.65 5.39
C SER A 121 -1.91 0.14 5.11
N LEU A 122 -2.92 0.84 5.64
CA LEU A 122 -4.31 0.49 5.39
C LEU A 122 -4.68 0.98 3.99
N GLY A 123 -5.45 0.17 3.25
CA GLY A 123 -6.02 0.58 1.97
C GLY A 123 -7.00 1.74 2.16
N PRO A 124 -7.26 2.54 1.11
CA PRO A 124 -7.97 3.83 1.22
C PRO A 124 -9.38 3.70 1.82
N SER A 125 -10.13 2.66 1.44
CA SER A 125 -11.45 2.40 2.00
C SER A 125 -11.39 2.03 3.49
N THR A 126 -10.44 1.18 3.87
CA THR A 126 -10.25 0.78 5.28
C THR A 126 -9.82 1.98 6.11
N GLN A 127 -8.87 2.76 5.61
CA GLN A 127 -8.37 3.98 6.25
C GLN A 127 -9.51 4.98 6.49
N SER A 128 -10.40 5.17 5.52
CA SER A 128 -11.56 6.06 5.65
C SER A 128 -12.48 5.64 6.80
N ILE A 129 -12.73 4.33 6.95
CA ILE A 129 -13.55 3.80 8.04
C ILE A 129 -12.83 3.97 9.39
N VAL A 130 -11.51 3.71 9.44
CA VAL A 130 -10.70 3.88 10.65
C VAL A 130 -10.65 5.35 11.09
N SER A 131 -10.49 6.29 10.17
CA SER A 131 -10.52 7.72 10.47
C SER A 131 -11.87 8.15 11.05
N ALA A 132 -12.98 7.70 10.46
CA ALA A 132 -14.31 7.98 10.99
C ALA A 132 -14.53 7.35 12.40
N ALA A 133 -13.95 6.18 12.66
CA ALA A 133 -13.98 5.58 13.99
C ALA A 133 -13.16 6.40 15.01
N LYS A 134 -11.98 6.90 14.62
CA LYS A 134 -11.14 7.79 15.44
C LYS A 134 -11.89 9.09 15.79
N GLU A 135 -12.62 9.70 14.85
CA GLU A 135 -13.46 10.89 15.09
C GLU A 135 -14.59 10.67 16.10
N LEU A 136 -15.01 9.42 16.29
CA LEU A 136 -16.06 9.03 17.23
C LEU A 136 -15.49 8.49 18.56
N ASP A 137 -14.20 8.69 18.82
CA ASP A 137 -13.48 8.13 19.98
C ASP A 137 -13.61 6.59 20.08
N ILE A 138 -13.74 5.90 18.94
CA ILE A 138 -13.79 4.43 18.88
C ILE A 138 -12.38 3.91 18.66
N PRO A 139 -11.82 3.15 19.62
CA PRO A 139 -10.49 2.57 19.47
C PRO A 139 -10.43 1.63 18.26
N ALA A 140 -9.39 1.75 17.44
CA ALA A 140 -9.16 0.89 16.28
C ALA A 140 -7.77 0.24 16.38
N MET A 141 -7.71 -1.07 16.11
CA MET A 141 -6.48 -1.85 16.13
C MET A 141 -6.40 -2.69 14.87
N ARG A 142 -5.32 -2.53 14.09
CA ARG A 142 -5.05 -3.43 12.96
C ARG A 142 -4.58 -4.79 13.46
N LEU A 143 -5.11 -5.85 12.87
CA LEU A 143 -4.83 -7.24 13.28
C LEU A 143 -3.91 -7.98 12.30
N ASN A 144 -3.81 -7.57 11.04
CA ASN A 144 -2.95 -8.20 10.03
C ASN A 144 -2.57 -7.24 8.89
N GLN A 145 -1.74 -7.69 7.94
CA GLN A 145 -1.42 -6.93 6.73
C GLN A 145 -2.60 -6.82 5.73
N TYR A 146 -3.60 -7.69 5.78
CA TYR A 146 -4.71 -7.77 4.83
C TYR A 146 -5.93 -6.88 5.16
N ASN A 147 -5.72 -5.70 5.75
CA ASN A 147 -6.81 -4.77 6.10
C ASN A 147 -7.83 -5.31 7.13
N LEU A 148 -7.45 -6.28 7.97
CA LEU A 148 -8.27 -6.69 9.11
C LEU A 148 -8.09 -5.72 10.27
N VAL A 149 -9.18 -5.10 10.70
CA VAL A 149 -9.20 -4.12 11.79
C VAL A 149 -10.26 -4.49 12.81
N GLN A 150 -9.90 -4.37 14.09
CA GLN A 150 -10.82 -4.45 15.22
C GLN A 150 -11.16 -3.06 15.72
N PHE A 151 -12.43 -2.82 15.99
CA PHE A 151 -12.94 -1.64 16.69
C PHE A 151 -13.41 -2.01 18.09
N GLY A 152 -13.10 -1.16 19.07
CA GLY A 152 -13.48 -1.36 20.47
C GLY A 152 -12.87 -2.60 21.13
N TYR A 153 -13.37 -2.91 22.32
CA TYR A 153 -12.82 -3.96 23.20
C TYR A 153 -13.90 -4.87 23.78
N GLY A 154 -13.47 -6.08 24.19
CA GLY A 154 -14.31 -7.04 24.90
C GLY A 154 -15.58 -7.42 24.15
N SER A 155 -16.70 -7.50 24.87
CA SER A 155 -18.00 -7.90 24.28
C SER A 155 -18.56 -6.94 23.24
N LYS A 156 -18.03 -5.71 23.16
CA LYS A 156 -18.42 -4.71 22.15
C LYS A 156 -17.44 -4.63 20.98
N SER A 157 -16.44 -5.51 20.92
CA SER A 157 -15.47 -5.49 19.82
C SER A 157 -16.15 -5.85 18.49
N ARG A 158 -15.88 -5.09 17.43
CA ARG A 158 -16.35 -5.34 16.07
C ARG A 158 -15.16 -5.52 15.14
N LYS A 159 -15.30 -6.30 14.07
CA LYS A 159 -14.22 -6.50 13.10
C LYS A 159 -14.66 -6.16 11.69
N ILE A 160 -13.73 -5.59 10.92
CA ILE A 160 -13.86 -5.40 9.49
C ILE A 160 -12.65 -5.96 8.77
N GLU A 161 -12.83 -6.46 7.56
CA GLU A 161 -11.77 -6.74 6.61
C GLU A 161 -12.03 -5.92 5.34
N ALA A 162 -11.17 -4.93 5.08
CA ALA A 162 -11.45 -3.87 4.13
C ALA A 162 -12.81 -3.18 4.39
N THR A 163 -13.84 -3.46 3.59
CA THR A 163 -15.20 -2.92 3.77
C THR A 163 -16.23 -3.97 4.23
N ILE A 164 -15.79 -5.20 4.43
CA ILE A 164 -16.63 -6.31 4.90
C ILE A 164 -16.69 -6.28 6.41
N THR A 165 -17.86 -6.45 7.00
CA THR A 165 -18.06 -6.42 8.46
C THR A 165 -18.31 -7.82 9.01
N ASP A 166 -18.11 -8.02 10.31
CA ASP A 166 -18.55 -9.22 11.03
C ASP A 166 -20.07 -9.50 10.99
N SER A 167 -20.89 -8.55 10.52
CA SER A 167 -22.32 -8.72 10.29
C SER A 167 -22.65 -9.07 8.84
N THR A 168 -21.67 -9.04 7.94
CA THR A 168 -21.85 -9.42 6.55
C THR A 168 -21.96 -10.95 6.46
N SER A 169 -23.10 -11.44 6.00
CA SER A 169 -23.30 -12.89 5.80
C SER A 169 -22.29 -13.45 4.82
N PHE A 170 -21.64 -14.56 5.19
CA PHE A 170 -20.72 -15.28 4.31
C PHE A 170 -21.39 -15.68 2.99
N VAL A 171 -22.63 -16.19 3.05
CA VAL A 171 -23.42 -16.55 1.86
C VAL A 171 -23.73 -15.32 1.01
N GLY A 172 -24.13 -14.21 1.65
CA GLY A 172 -24.40 -12.96 0.96
C GLY A 172 -23.18 -12.41 0.23
N MET A 173 -22.01 -12.47 0.87
CA MET A 173 -20.73 -12.09 0.28
C MET A 173 -20.38 -12.99 -0.92
N LYS A 174 -20.52 -14.32 -0.79
CA LYS A 174 -20.28 -15.27 -1.89
C LYS A 174 -21.19 -15.01 -3.09
N ILE A 175 -22.47 -14.68 -2.86
CA ILE A 175 -23.40 -14.29 -3.92
C ILE A 175 -22.90 -13.02 -4.58
N ALA A 176 -22.63 -11.96 -3.80
CA ALA A 176 -22.19 -10.66 -4.31
C ALA A 176 -20.88 -10.70 -5.11
N GLN A 177 -19.98 -11.63 -4.79
CA GLN A 177 -18.74 -11.83 -5.54
C GLN A 177 -18.96 -12.49 -6.92
N SER A 178 -20.05 -13.24 -7.10
CA SER A 178 -20.37 -13.89 -8.37
C SER A 178 -21.33 -13.03 -9.19
N LYS A 179 -20.84 -12.55 -10.34
CA LYS A 179 -21.66 -11.79 -11.30
C LYS A 179 -22.87 -12.59 -11.78
N ILE A 180 -22.66 -13.89 -12.05
CA ILE A 180 -23.68 -14.80 -12.56
C ILE A 180 -24.77 -15.02 -11.49
N VAL A 181 -24.37 -15.43 -10.28
CA VAL A 181 -25.34 -15.73 -9.22
C VAL A 181 -26.07 -14.46 -8.77
N THR A 182 -25.35 -13.34 -8.61
CA THR A 182 -25.96 -12.04 -8.27
C THR A 182 -27.03 -11.67 -9.29
N LYS A 183 -26.71 -11.73 -10.59
CA LYS A 183 -27.65 -11.37 -11.65
C LYS A 183 -28.88 -12.25 -11.66
N THR A 184 -28.71 -13.57 -11.54
CA THR A 184 -29.83 -14.52 -11.48
C THR A 184 -30.74 -14.19 -10.30
N MET A 185 -30.18 -13.92 -9.11
CA MET A 185 -30.96 -13.54 -7.94
C MET A 185 -31.73 -12.22 -8.13
N LEU A 186 -31.10 -11.20 -8.73
CA LEU A 186 -31.75 -9.93 -9.03
C LEU A 186 -32.91 -10.11 -10.03
N LYS A 187 -32.69 -10.90 -11.10
CA LYS A 187 -33.71 -11.22 -12.12
C LYS A 187 -34.90 -11.96 -11.52
N LEU A 188 -34.65 -12.95 -10.65
CA LEU A 188 -35.70 -13.67 -9.93
C LEU A 188 -36.49 -12.75 -8.99
N GLY A 189 -35.83 -11.73 -8.42
CA GLY A 189 -36.47 -10.68 -7.64
C GLY A 189 -37.23 -9.64 -8.46
N GLY A 190 -37.28 -9.76 -9.79
CA GLY A 190 -37.95 -8.82 -10.68
C GLY A 190 -37.20 -7.49 -10.89
N LEU A 191 -35.92 -7.42 -10.47
CA LEU A 191 -35.10 -6.23 -10.67
C LEU A 191 -34.52 -6.21 -12.10
N PRO A 192 -34.45 -5.05 -12.75
CA PRO A 192 -33.87 -4.92 -14.07
C PRO A 192 -32.38 -5.26 -14.00
N VAL A 193 -31.95 -6.13 -14.91
CA VAL A 193 -30.55 -6.50 -15.11
C VAL A 193 -30.19 -6.34 -16.58
N PRO A 194 -28.96 -5.94 -16.93
CA PRO A 194 -28.54 -5.84 -18.33
C PRO A 194 -28.63 -7.20 -19.01
N GLU A 195 -28.78 -7.26 -20.33
CA GLU A 195 -28.66 -8.52 -21.06
C GLU A 195 -27.19 -8.99 -21.05
N ASP A 196 -26.95 -10.30 -20.96
CA ASP A 196 -25.61 -10.88 -21.10
C ASP A 196 -25.68 -12.28 -21.71
N ALA A 197 -24.51 -12.77 -22.09
CA ALA A 197 -24.27 -14.17 -22.41
C ALA A 197 -22.92 -14.58 -21.82
N MET A 198 -22.81 -15.86 -21.44
CA MET A 198 -21.56 -16.48 -21.08
C MET A 198 -21.08 -17.30 -22.28
N THR A 199 -19.85 -17.06 -22.72
CA THR A 199 -19.27 -17.69 -23.90
C THR A 199 -17.88 -18.21 -23.58
N GLU A 200 -17.52 -19.34 -24.17
CA GLU A 200 -16.20 -19.97 -23.98
C GLU A 200 -15.28 -19.75 -25.18
N ILE A 201 -15.85 -19.56 -26.37
CA ILE A 201 -15.14 -19.33 -27.62
C ILE A 201 -15.51 -18.00 -28.27
N TRP A 202 -14.61 -17.50 -29.12
CA TRP A 202 -14.78 -16.20 -29.79
C TRP A 202 -16.00 -16.19 -30.69
N GLU A 203 -16.28 -17.28 -31.40
CA GLU A 203 -17.40 -17.39 -32.34
C GLU A 203 -18.75 -17.17 -31.66
N GLU A 204 -18.91 -17.69 -30.44
CA GLU A 204 -20.11 -17.47 -29.62
C GLU A 204 -20.18 -16.01 -29.15
N ALA A 205 -19.06 -15.47 -28.64
CA ALA A 205 -18.99 -14.09 -28.18
C ALA A 205 -19.34 -13.12 -29.32
N ARG A 206 -18.80 -13.38 -30.52
CA ARG A 206 -19.07 -12.60 -31.72
C ARG A 206 -20.55 -12.60 -32.08
N GLN A 207 -21.22 -13.75 -32.08
CA GLN A 207 -22.66 -13.81 -32.38
C GLN A 207 -23.49 -12.99 -31.39
N VAL A 208 -23.11 -13.01 -30.10
CA VAL A 208 -23.76 -12.21 -29.07
C VAL A 208 -23.55 -10.72 -29.33
N VAL A 209 -22.32 -10.30 -29.64
CA VAL A 209 -22.00 -8.90 -29.95
C VAL A 209 -22.73 -8.41 -31.20
N GLU A 210 -22.79 -9.23 -32.26
CA GLU A 210 -23.51 -8.89 -33.50
C GLU A 210 -25.03 -8.78 -33.28
N GLY A 211 -25.58 -9.41 -32.24
CA GLY A 211 -27.00 -9.37 -31.90
C GLY A 211 -27.42 -8.22 -30.98
N ILE A 212 -26.49 -7.39 -30.49
CA ILE A 212 -26.76 -6.31 -29.55
C ILE A 212 -26.56 -4.94 -30.24
N ASP A 213 -27.64 -4.17 -30.37
CA ASP A 213 -27.64 -2.85 -31.02
C ASP A 213 -27.06 -1.70 -30.15
N SER A 214 -26.40 -2.03 -29.04
CA SER A 214 -25.86 -1.07 -28.08
C SER A 214 -24.42 -1.39 -27.69
N ALA A 215 -23.73 -0.45 -27.04
CA ALA A 215 -22.37 -0.69 -26.58
C ALA A 215 -22.31 -1.90 -25.62
N VAL A 216 -21.33 -2.78 -25.83
CA VAL A 216 -21.17 -4.01 -25.05
C VAL A 216 -19.97 -3.93 -24.10
N VAL A 217 -19.96 -4.80 -23.10
CA VAL A 217 -18.85 -4.96 -22.16
C VAL A 217 -18.40 -6.41 -22.20
N ILE A 218 -17.12 -6.65 -22.48
CA ILE A 218 -16.50 -7.98 -22.41
C ILE A 218 -15.64 -8.05 -21.15
N LYS A 219 -15.81 -9.11 -20.36
CA LYS A 219 -15.04 -9.31 -19.12
C LYS A 219 -14.96 -10.79 -18.74
N PRO A 220 -13.91 -11.23 -18.00
CA PRO A 220 -13.89 -12.54 -17.39
C PRO A 220 -15.02 -12.69 -16.36
N ALA A 221 -15.56 -13.91 -16.22
CA ALA A 221 -16.59 -14.21 -15.24
C ALA A 221 -16.07 -13.98 -13.81
N ASP A 222 -14.89 -14.53 -13.50
CA ASP A 222 -14.34 -14.62 -12.14
C ASP A 222 -13.37 -13.48 -11.78
N ALA A 223 -13.16 -12.51 -12.67
CA ALA A 223 -12.34 -11.35 -12.36
C ALA A 223 -13.11 -10.28 -11.56
N SER A 224 -12.52 -9.77 -10.48
CA SER A 224 -13.05 -8.66 -9.69
C SER A 224 -12.29 -7.35 -9.93
N LYS A 225 -12.82 -6.22 -9.42
CA LYS A 225 -12.19 -4.88 -9.48
C LYS A 225 -11.88 -4.37 -10.91
N GLY A 226 -12.72 -4.74 -11.88
CA GLY A 226 -12.57 -4.31 -13.28
C GLY A 226 -11.42 -4.99 -14.05
N ARG A 227 -10.73 -5.98 -13.46
CA ARG A 227 -9.62 -6.67 -14.13
C ARG A 227 -10.11 -7.40 -15.38
N GLY A 228 -9.47 -7.12 -16.51
CA GLY A 228 -9.80 -7.71 -17.81
C GLY A 228 -11.16 -7.28 -18.37
N ALA A 229 -11.79 -6.24 -17.83
CA ALA A 229 -13.00 -5.68 -18.41
C ALA A 229 -12.64 -4.68 -19.50
N THR A 230 -13.26 -4.83 -20.67
CA THR A 230 -13.24 -3.86 -21.76
C THR A 230 -14.64 -3.30 -21.91
N THR A 231 -14.78 -1.99 -21.76
CA THR A 231 -16.05 -1.26 -21.84
C THR A 231 -16.16 -0.50 -23.15
N ASP A 232 -17.35 0.06 -23.42
CA ASP A 232 -17.62 0.95 -24.56
C ASP A 232 -17.28 0.33 -25.92
N ILE A 233 -17.48 -0.98 -26.05
CA ILE A 233 -17.25 -1.72 -27.28
C ILE A 233 -18.42 -1.43 -28.24
N THR A 234 -18.13 -0.69 -29.31
CA THR A 234 -19.12 -0.34 -30.35
C THR A 234 -18.79 -0.93 -31.73
N SER A 235 -17.71 -1.70 -31.84
CA SER A 235 -17.31 -2.34 -33.10
C SER A 235 -16.83 -3.78 -32.87
N LEU A 236 -16.91 -4.62 -33.90
CA LEU A 236 -16.41 -5.99 -33.86
C LEU A 236 -14.91 -6.08 -33.59
N LYS A 237 -14.15 -5.09 -34.06
CA LYS A 237 -12.70 -5.03 -33.84
C LYS A 237 -12.37 -4.75 -32.36
N ASP A 238 -13.13 -3.86 -31.73
CA ASP A 238 -12.98 -3.58 -30.31
C ASP A 238 -13.41 -4.80 -29.47
N ALA A 239 -14.43 -5.53 -29.94
CA ALA A 239 -14.90 -6.76 -29.32
C ALA A 239 -13.83 -7.87 -29.36
N GLU A 240 -13.16 -8.04 -30.50
CA GLU A 240 -12.06 -9.00 -30.65
C GLU A 240 -10.90 -8.65 -29.70
N THR A 241 -10.50 -7.39 -29.68
CA THR A 241 -9.46 -6.88 -28.77
C THR A 241 -9.83 -7.11 -27.29
N GLY A 242 -11.08 -6.82 -26.92
CA GLY A 242 -11.58 -7.05 -25.56
C GLY A 242 -11.62 -8.54 -25.20
N TYR A 243 -11.97 -9.41 -26.16
CA TYR A 243 -11.98 -10.86 -25.98
C TYR A 243 -10.57 -11.42 -25.74
N GLU A 244 -9.59 -10.95 -26.50
CA GLU A 244 -8.18 -11.31 -26.31
C GLU A 244 -7.66 -10.86 -24.94
N LEU A 245 -7.93 -9.61 -24.53
CA LEU A 245 -7.55 -9.08 -23.22
C LEU A 245 -8.16 -9.91 -22.09
N ARG A 246 -9.45 -10.26 -22.22
CA ARG A 246 -10.16 -11.15 -21.29
C ARG A 246 -9.44 -12.51 -21.17
N ASN A 247 -9.00 -13.11 -22.28
CA ASN A 247 -8.31 -14.41 -22.25
C ASN A 247 -6.89 -14.34 -21.67
N VAL A 248 -6.19 -13.22 -21.86
CA VAL A 248 -4.89 -12.99 -21.21
C VAL A 248 -5.08 -12.92 -19.69
N VAL A 249 -6.04 -12.13 -19.23
CA VAL A 249 -6.33 -12.00 -17.79
C VAL A 249 -6.81 -13.32 -17.19
N TYR A 250 -7.68 -14.04 -17.90
CA TYR A 250 -8.18 -15.34 -17.44
C TYR A 250 -7.05 -16.36 -17.26
N ARG A 251 -6.18 -16.52 -18.27
CA ARG A 251 -5.01 -17.42 -18.18
C ARG A 251 -3.99 -16.99 -17.11
N LEU A 252 -3.82 -15.69 -16.91
CA LEU A 252 -2.96 -15.17 -15.85
C LEU A 252 -3.53 -15.51 -14.47
N LEU A 253 -4.85 -15.40 -14.29
CA LEU A 253 -5.49 -15.78 -13.03
C LEU A 253 -5.35 -17.28 -12.75
N GLU A 254 -5.60 -18.14 -13.75
CA GLU A 254 -5.38 -19.59 -13.63
C GLU A 254 -3.92 -19.91 -13.26
N PHE A 255 -2.96 -19.31 -13.97
CA PHE A 255 -1.54 -19.52 -13.67
C PHE A 255 -1.14 -19.10 -12.25
N LEU A 256 -1.66 -17.97 -11.78
CA LEU A 256 -1.35 -17.45 -10.45
C LEU A 256 -2.00 -18.26 -9.33
N GLU A 257 -3.18 -18.83 -9.57
CA GLU A 257 -3.83 -19.79 -8.67
C GLU A 257 -3.05 -21.11 -8.61
N GLU A 258 -2.66 -21.67 -9.76
CA GLU A 258 -1.86 -22.90 -9.83
C GLU A 258 -0.47 -22.74 -9.20
N SER A 259 0.12 -21.55 -9.29
CA SER A 259 1.45 -21.25 -8.76
C SER A 259 1.45 -20.86 -7.27
N ASN A 260 0.29 -20.82 -6.58
CA ASN A 260 0.14 -20.28 -5.22
C ASN A 260 0.68 -18.84 -5.06
N LEU A 261 0.81 -18.09 -6.15
CA LEU A 261 1.33 -16.71 -6.14
C LEU A 261 0.22 -15.70 -5.82
N ILE A 262 -1.04 -16.08 -6.03
CA ILE A 262 -2.21 -15.40 -5.47
C ILE A 262 -2.97 -16.45 -4.65
N GLU A 263 -2.89 -16.36 -3.32
CA GLU A 263 -3.90 -17.02 -2.49
C GLU A 263 -5.22 -16.26 -2.67
N PHE A 264 -6.06 -16.69 -3.63
CA PHE A 264 -7.50 -16.54 -3.46
C PHE A 264 -7.93 -17.52 -2.36
N ARG A 265 -7.56 -17.22 -1.11
CA ARG A 265 -8.22 -17.85 0.02
C ARG A 265 -9.65 -17.34 0.01
N THR A 266 -10.53 -18.19 -0.49
CA THR A 266 -11.90 -18.26 0.02
C THR A 266 -11.82 -18.14 1.53
N PRO A 267 -12.66 -17.30 2.18
CA PRO A 267 -12.68 -17.28 3.63
C PRO A 267 -13.07 -18.70 4.07
N GLY A 268 -12.15 -19.38 4.75
CA GLY A 268 -12.46 -20.56 5.54
C GLY A 268 -13.29 -20.20 6.75
#